data_AF-A0A2E9ZLV5-F1
#
_entry.id   AF-A0A2E9ZLV5-F1
#
_cell.length_a   1.000
_cell.length_b   1.000
_cell.length_c   1.000
_cell.angle_alpha   90.00
_cell.angle_beta   90.00
_cell.angle_gamma   90.00
#
_symmetry.space_group_name_H-M   'P 1'
#
loop_
_entity.id
_entity.type
_entity.pdbx_description
1 polymer ?
#
loop_
_entity_poly.entity_id
_entity_poly.type
_entity_poly.pdbx_seq_one_letter_code
_entity_poly.pdbx_strand_id
1 'polypeptide(L)'
;MNCTRIFALIALLGLASELPAASNGSANVSSACATVEFMGKMISLNILLPADYDDINALYDMQDSLAELNLLVCQPVILTGYSRGNSRYNNGSLISTDLYHDAWYYRDGQVVFAEPGEDSTIYYPNGRVMAHHWMHGDQAIFWPNGSLATNYFWAFDVTWYYPDAQIITYESGYSGGRWFYPFPRLDGGIGQEVISSEWGTEDESFSYLNFTATGSLFTSRERIRRKLIFDDFELLDVPGVLLLITRLYQYGDIAKDYAPADINITGVPF
;
A
#
# COMPACT_ATOMS: atom_id res chain seq x y z
N MET A 1 45.43 40.43 17.57
CA MET A 1 44.01 40.03 17.41
C MET A 1 43.85 39.42 16.03
N ASN A 2 43.73 38.09 15.90
CA ASN A 2 43.13 37.45 14.70
C ASN A 2 43.03 35.91 14.77
N CYS A 3 43.74 35.20 15.65
CA CYS A 3 43.60 33.72 15.69
C CYS A 3 42.34 33.24 16.42
N THR A 4 41.93 33.89 17.52
CA THR A 4 40.74 33.48 18.30
C THR A 4 39.42 33.66 17.54
N ARG A 5 39.32 34.63 16.62
CA ARG A 5 38.14 34.80 15.76
C ARG A 5 38.07 33.76 14.63
N ILE A 6 39.20 33.33 14.10
CA ILE A 6 39.26 32.31 13.03
C ILE A 6 38.92 30.93 13.59
N PHE A 7 39.42 30.59 14.79
CA PHE A 7 39.03 29.34 15.46
C PHE A 7 37.55 29.30 15.85
N ALA A 8 36.96 30.43 16.26
CA ALA A 8 35.53 30.51 16.53
C ALA A 8 34.67 30.32 15.25
N LEU A 9 35.11 30.84 14.09
CA LEU A 9 34.40 30.64 12.83
C LEU A 9 34.48 29.18 12.34
N ILE A 10 35.64 28.53 12.49
CA ILE A 10 35.83 27.13 12.09
C ILE A 10 35.04 26.19 13.02
N ALA A 11 34.95 26.52 14.32
CA ALA A 11 34.11 25.79 15.27
C ALA A 11 32.60 25.94 14.99
N LEU A 12 32.15 27.12 14.50
CA LEU A 12 30.77 27.31 14.07
C LEU A 12 30.44 26.59 12.75
N LEU A 13 31.41 26.45 11.85
CA LEU A 13 31.23 25.70 10.59
C LEU A 13 31.23 24.17 10.81
N GLY A 14 31.88 23.67 11.86
CA GLY A 14 31.88 22.24 12.23
C GLY A 14 30.64 21.79 13.03
N LEU A 15 29.80 22.73 13.47
CA LEU A 15 28.54 22.47 14.19
C LEU A 15 27.30 22.57 13.28
N ALA A 16 27.47 22.83 11.98
CA ALA A 16 26.44 22.57 10.98
C ALA A 16 26.44 21.06 10.65
N SER A 17 26.21 20.24 11.67
CA SER A 17 25.84 18.84 11.48
C SER A 17 24.54 18.82 10.68
N GLU A 18 24.61 18.18 9.51
CA GLU A 18 23.52 17.63 8.71
C GLU A 18 22.14 17.80 9.35
N LEU A 19 21.47 18.90 9.00
CA LEU A 19 20.01 18.90 9.04
C LEU A 19 19.57 17.72 8.16
N PRO A 20 18.63 16.86 8.60
CA PRO A 20 18.03 15.90 7.68
C PRO A 20 17.61 16.70 6.46
N ALA A 21 18.10 16.29 5.29
CA ALA A 21 17.85 17.02 4.06
C ALA A 21 16.34 17.21 3.96
N ALA A 22 15.88 18.47 4.13
CA ALA A 22 14.46 18.77 4.02
C ALA A 22 14.01 18.19 2.69
N SER A 23 13.14 17.19 2.78
CA SER A 23 12.62 16.50 1.61
C SER A 23 12.09 17.58 0.67
N ASN A 24 12.53 17.54 -0.58
CA ASN A 24 12.02 18.46 -1.58
C ASN A 24 10.51 18.28 -1.60
N GLY A 25 9.68 19.33 -1.58
CA GLY A 25 8.22 19.14 -1.52
C GLY A 25 7.63 18.25 -2.62
N SER A 26 8.32 18.08 -3.76
CA SER A 26 8.01 17.07 -4.77
C SER A 26 8.18 15.61 -4.29
N ALA A 27 9.18 15.33 -3.47
CA ALA A 27 9.40 14.02 -2.86
C ALA A 27 8.33 13.71 -1.81
N ASN A 28 7.88 14.71 -1.03
CA ASN A 28 6.74 14.57 -0.12
C ASN A 28 5.48 14.13 -0.85
N VAL A 29 5.14 14.80 -1.96
CA VAL A 29 3.99 14.42 -2.79
C VAL A 29 4.17 13.02 -3.37
N SER A 30 5.36 12.69 -3.89
CA SER A 30 5.63 11.35 -4.43
C SER A 30 5.40 10.26 -3.39
N SER A 31 5.90 10.46 -2.17
CA SER A 31 5.72 9.53 -1.05
C SER A 31 4.24 9.42 -0.63
N ALA A 32 3.54 10.55 -0.55
CA ALA A 32 2.10 10.57 -0.30
C ALA A 32 1.30 9.85 -1.38
N CYS A 33 1.69 9.96 -2.65
CA CYS A 33 1.03 9.25 -3.74
C CYS A 33 1.28 7.74 -3.69
N ALA A 34 2.48 7.32 -3.34
CA ALA A 34 2.80 5.93 -2.99
C ALA A 34 1.91 5.40 -1.85
N THR A 35 1.65 6.24 -0.85
CA THR A 35 0.75 5.93 0.28
C THR A 35 -0.69 5.73 -0.17
N VAL A 36 -1.20 6.64 -1.00
CA VAL A 36 -2.54 6.56 -1.60
C VAL A 36 -2.68 5.31 -2.48
N GLU A 37 -1.64 4.95 -3.22
CA GLU A 37 -1.62 3.73 -4.03
C GLU A 37 -1.69 2.47 -3.15
N PHE A 38 -0.85 2.37 -2.13
CA PHE A 38 -0.88 1.26 -1.17
C PHE A 38 -2.25 1.13 -0.49
N MET A 39 -2.82 2.24 -0.06
CA MET A 39 -4.16 2.29 0.53
C MET A 39 -5.23 1.78 -0.47
N GLY A 40 -5.11 2.15 -1.74
CA GLY A 40 -5.99 1.66 -2.80
C GLY A 40 -5.89 0.15 -2.97
N LYS A 41 -4.67 -0.41 -2.91
CA LYS A 41 -4.46 -1.86 -2.93
C LYS A 41 -5.15 -2.55 -1.76
N MET A 42 -5.03 -1.98 -0.56
CA MET A 42 -5.66 -2.50 0.66
C MET A 42 -7.20 -2.49 0.57
N ILE A 43 -7.80 -1.40 0.08
CA ILE A 43 -9.25 -1.30 -0.12
C ILE A 43 -9.73 -2.31 -1.16
N SER A 44 -9.06 -2.39 -2.32
CA SER A 44 -9.43 -3.34 -3.37
C SER A 44 -9.36 -4.78 -2.89
N LEU A 45 -8.33 -5.16 -2.14
CA LEU A 45 -8.28 -6.50 -1.56
C LEU A 45 -9.40 -6.76 -0.57
N ASN A 46 -9.75 -5.78 0.27
CA ASN A 46 -10.84 -5.94 1.22
C ASN A 46 -12.22 -6.04 0.53
N ILE A 47 -12.41 -5.38 -0.63
CA ILE A 47 -13.61 -5.56 -1.46
C ILE A 47 -13.66 -6.98 -2.04
N LEU A 48 -12.53 -7.49 -2.54
CA LEU A 48 -12.45 -8.82 -3.14
C LEU A 48 -12.63 -9.93 -2.11
N LEU A 49 -12.12 -9.72 -0.90
CA LEU A 49 -12.03 -10.70 0.18
C LEU A 49 -12.54 -10.10 1.50
N PRO A 50 -13.85 -9.78 1.56
CA PRO A 50 -14.44 -9.12 2.71
C PRO A 50 -14.51 -10.04 3.91
N ALA A 51 -14.38 -9.45 5.11
CA ALA A 51 -14.74 -10.16 6.33
C ALA A 51 -16.26 -10.31 6.49
N ASP A 52 -16.70 -11.23 7.35
CA ASP A 52 -18.12 -11.59 7.56
C ASP A 52 -19.06 -10.40 7.83
N TYR A 53 -18.54 -9.31 8.38
CA TYR A 53 -19.31 -8.13 8.79
C TYR A 53 -18.92 -6.85 8.05
N ASP A 54 -18.17 -6.97 6.96
CA ASP A 54 -17.79 -5.81 6.16
C ASP A 54 -18.98 -5.28 5.36
N ASP A 55 -19.16 -3.96 5.39
CA ASP A 55 -20.10 -3.27 4.51
C ASP A 55 -19.44 -3.02 3.16
N ILE A 56 -19.78 -3.86 2.19
CA ILE A 56 -19.26 -3.79 0.82
C ILE A 56 -19.57 -2.45 0.15
N ASN A 57 -20.74 -1.85 0.41
CA ASN A 57 -21.07 -0.56 -0.19
C ASN A 57 -20.18 0.55 0.39
N ALA A 58 -19.95 0.53 1.70
CA ALA A 58 -19.02 1.45 2.34
C ALA A 58 -17.58 1.26 1.81
N LEU A 59 -17.17 0.03 1.48
CA LEU A 59 -15.87 -0.24 0.87
C LEU A 59 -15.76 0.35 -0.55
N TYR A 60 -16.80 0.23 -1.37
CA TYR A 60 -16.86 0.89 -2.68
C TYR A 60 -16.86 2.43 -2.56
N ASP A 61 -17.62 2.99 -1.62
CA ASP A 61 -17.62 4.45 -1.37
C ASP A 61 -16.21 4.95 -0.98
N MET A 62 -15.47 4.16 -0.19
CA MET A 62 -14.08 4.46 0.14
C MET A 62 -13.17 4.37 -1.09
N GLN A 63 -13.36 3.38 -1.95
CA GLN A 63 -12.60 3.23 -3.19
C GLN A 63 -12.81 4.44 -4.11
N ASP A 64 -14.05 4.91 -4.27
CA ASP A 64 -14.39 6.07 -5.08
C ASP A 64 -13.81 7.38 -4.50
N SER A 65 -13.87 7.55 -3.18
CA SER A 65 -13.28 8.70 -2.49
C SER A 65 -11.76 8.77 -2.70
N LEU A 66 -11.07 7.63 -2.59
CA LEU A 66 -9.64 7.53 -2.82
C LEU A 66 -9.28 7.71 -4.31
N ALA A 67 -10.13 7.26 -5.22
CA ALA A 67 -9.97 7.45 -6.67
C ALA A 67 -9.92 8.91 -7.05
N GLU A 68 -10.85 9.67 -6.51
CA GLU A 68 -10.93 11.09 -6.79
C GLU A 68 -9.73 11.84 -6.21
N LEU A 69 -9.30 11.49 -4.98
CA LEU A 69 -8.07 12.06 -4.40
C LEU A 69 -6.87 11.79 -5.33
N ASN A 70 -6.63 10.52 -5.70
CA ASN A 70 -5.55 10.11 -6.59
C ASN A 70 -5.58 10.87 -7.93
N LEU A 71 -6.75 10.97 -8.55
CA LEU A 71 -6.93 11.69 -9.82
C LEU A 71 -6.54 13.17 -9.71
N LEU A 72 -6.85 13.82 -8.59
CA LEU A 72 -6.65 15.25 -8.41
C LEU A 72 -5.23 15.62 -7.97
N VAL A 73 -4.53 14.75 -7.23
CA VAL A 73 -3.22 15.10 -6.63
C VAL A 73 -2.04 14.26 -7.11
N CYS A 74 -2.26 13.02 -7.58
CA CYS A 74 -1.19 12.08 -7.92
C CYS A 74 -1.05 11.82 -9.42
N GLN A 75 -2.16 11.82 -10.16
CA GLN A 75 -2.16 11.68 -11.63
C GLN A 75 -1.66 12.93 -12.39
N PRO A 76 -1.79 14.17 -11.89
CA PRO A 76 -1.29 15.34 -12.62
C PRO A 76 0.24 15.34 -12.77
N VAL A 77 0.72 15.44 -14.01
CA VAL A 77 2.16 15.51 -14.33
C VAL A 77 2.81 16.82 -13.85
N ILE A 78 2.03 17.90 -13.74
CA ILE A 78 2.51 19.23 -13.34
C ILE A 78 1.69 19.76 -12.17
N LEU A 79 2.34 19.94 -11.02
CA LEU A 79 1.82 20.73 -9.92
C LEU A 79 2.25 22.19 -10.10
N THR A 80 1.36 23.02 -10.60
CA THR A 80 1.54 24.48 -10.66
C THR A 80 1.38 25.06 -9.25
N GLY A 81 1.91 26.27 -9.00
CA GLY A 81 1.66 26.96 -7.73
C GLY A 81 0.16 27.11 -7.39
N TYR A 82 -0.70 27.16 -8.42
CA TYR A 82 -2.15 27.17 -8.27
C TYR A 82 -2.72 25.80 -7.86
N SER A 83 -2.33 24.72 -8.55
CA SER A 83 -2.80 23.36 -8.24
C SER A 83 -2.16 22.77 -6.98
N ARG A 84 -1.05 23.34 -6.50
CA ARG A 84 -0.42 23.02 -5.20
C ARG A 84 -1.08 23.74 -4.02
N GLY A 85 -1.39 25.03 -4.19
CA GLY A 85 -1.64 25.95 -3.06
C GLY A 85 -3.10 26.12 -2.61
N ASN A 86 -4.07 25.38 -3.20
CA ASN A 86 -5.49 25.42 -2.82
C ASN A 86 -6.29 24.35 -3.60
N SER A 87 -5.84 23.09 -3.55
CA SER A 87 -6.45 22.01 -4.34
C SER A 87 -7.83 21.67 -3.78
N ARG A 88 -8.84 21.50 -4.65
CA ARG A 88 -10.24 21.29 -4.24
C ARG A 88 -10.90 20.19 -5.05
N TYR A 89 -11.84 19.52 -4.41
CA TYR A 89 -12.80 18.64 -5.04
C TYR A 89 -13.88 19.41 -5.79
N ASN A 90 -14.65 18.70 -6.63
CA ASN A 90 -15.76 19.28 -7.39
C ASN A 90 -16.87 19.87 -6.50
N ASN A 91 -17.05 19.35 -5.28
CA ASN A 91 -17.99 19.89 -4.29
C ASN A 91 -17.47 21.13 -3.55
N GLY A 92 -16.25 21.61 -3.87
CA GLY A 92 -15.61 22.77 -3.26
C GLY A 92 -14.85 22.48 -1.95
N SER A 93 -14.91 21.24 -1.43
CA SER A 93 -14.11 20.84 -0.28
C SER A 93 -12.61 20.94 -0.60
N LEU A 94 -11.83 21.31 0.41
CA LEU A 94 -10.40 21.51 0.29
C LEU A 94 -9.69 20.16 0.42
N ILE A 95 -8.79 19.86 -0.51
CA ILE A 95 -7.86 18.73 -0.40
C ILE A 95 -6.67 19.14 0.47
N SER A 96 -6.02 20.26 0.15
CA SER A 96 -4.92 20.82 0.93
C SER A 96 -4.67 22.29 0.58
N THR A 97 -4.14 23.05 1.54
CA THR A 97 -3.62 24.42 1.31
C THR A 97 -2.20 24.42 0.76
N ASP A 98 -1.43 23.35 0.98
CA ASP A 98 -0.14 23.13 0.34
C ASP A 98 0.11 21.63 0.24
N LEU A 99 -0.05 21.06 -0.97
CA LEU A 99 0.17 19.64 -1.20
C LEU A 99 1.57 19.15 -0.80
N TYR A 100 2.55 20.03 -0.59
CA TYR A 100 3.92 19.65 -0.22
C TYR A 100 4.15 19.47 1.28
N HIS A 101 3.39 20.17 2.11
CA HIS A 101 3.73 20.37 3.52
C HIS A 101 2.51 20.41 4.46
N ASP A 102 1.30 20.55 3.92
CA ASP A 102 0.09 20.60 4.72
C ASP A 102 -0.71 19.30 4.61
N ALA A 103 -1.60 19.08 5.58
CA ALA A 103 -2.50 17.94 5.62
C ALA A 103 -3.30 17.76 4.34
N TRP A 104 -3.58 16.51 4.00
CA TRP A 104 -4.50 16.14 2.93
C TRP A 104 -5.82 15.68 3.51
N TYR A 105 -6.92 16.02 2.86
CA TYR A 105 -8.27 15.67 3.28
C TYR A 105 -9.03 14.99 2.14
N TYR A 106 -9.90 14.06 2.51
CA TYR A 106 -10.92 13.50 1.63
C TYR A 106 -12.04 14.50 1.35
N ARG A 107 -12.90 14.17 0.38
CA ARG A 107 -14.02 15.01 -0.08
C ARG A 107 -15.01 15.41 1.02
N ASP A 108 -15.14 14.59 2.06
CA ASP A 108 -16.00 14.82 3.23
C ASP A 108 -15.30 15.59 4.37
N GLY A 109 -14.01 15.90 4.21
CA GLY A 109 -13.19 16.57 5.21
C GLY A 109 -12.50 15.62 6.19
N GLN A 110 -12.64 14.30 6.05
CA GLN A 110 -11.83 13.35 6.79
C GLN A 110 -10.36 13.55 6.42
N VAL A 111 -9.48 13.61 7.42
CA VAL A 111 -8.03 13.73 7.17
C VAL A 111 -7.48 12.43 6.59
N VAL A 112 -6.57 12.52 5.63
CA VAL A 112 -5.78 11.39 5.10
C VAL A 112 -4.54 11.22 5.98
N PHE A 113 -3.77 12.30 6.13
CA PHE A 113 -2.59 12.41 6.99
C PHE A 113 -2.30 13.88 7.32
N ALA A 114 -1.48 14.12 8.33
CA ALA A 114 -1.16 15.47 8.81
C ALA A 114 -0.13 16.19 7.92
N GLU A 115 0.82 15.46 7.35
CA GLU A 115 1.86 16.01 6.48
C GLU A 115 2.35 14.92 5.50
N PRO A 116 2.42 15.21 4.19
CA PRO A 116 2.85 14.23 3.19
C PRO A 116 4.34 13.93 3.31
N GLY A 117 4.71 12.64 3.27
CA GLY A 117 6.11 12.19 3.31
C GLY A 117 6.78 12.26 4.68
N GLU A 118 6.03 12.59 5.74
CA GLU A 118 6.53 12.69 7.12
C GLU A 118 5.88 11.63 8.03
N ASP A 119 6.52 11.36 9.18
CA ASP A 119 5.99 10.43 10.18
C ASP A 119 4.63 10.87 10.72
N SER A 120 3.56 10.22 10.27
CA SER A 120 2.21 10.58 10.64
C SER A 120 1.24 9.40 10.66
N THR A 121 0.08 9.59 11.30
CA THR A 121 -1.00 8.60 11.21
C THR A 121 -1.72 8.76 9.88
N ILE A 122 -1.90 7.64 9.19
CA ILE A 122 -2.66 7.57 7.94
C ILE A 122 -4.05 7.01 8.23
N TYR A 123 -5.06 7.65 7.66
CA TYR A 123 -6.46 7.29 7.83
C TYR A 123 -7.08 6.90 6.49
N TYR A 124 -7.95 5.90 6.52
CA TYR A 124 -8.87 5.58 5.45
C TYR A 124 -10.00 6.62 5.35
N PRO A 125 -10.77 6.65 4.24
CA PRO A 125 -11.89 7.59 4.11
C PRO A 125 -12.99 7.42 5.17
N ASN A 126 -13.17 6.21 5.72
CA ASN A 126 -14.09 5.97 6.84
C ASN A 126 -13.55 6.42 8.22
N GLY A 127 -12.38 7.06 8.26
CA GLY A 127 -11.73 7.55 9.47
C GLY A 127 -11.00 6.49 10.29
N ARG A 128 -10.96 5.23 9.85
CA ARG A 128 -10.15 4.20 10.50
C ARG A 128 -8.67 4.40 10.17
N VAL A 129 -7.81 4.02 11.11
CA VAL A 129 -6.37 4.11 10.94
C VAL A 129 -5.88 2.99 10.04
N MET A 130 -5.01 3.30 9.08
CA MET A 130 -4.21 2.34 8.33
C MET A 130 -2.88 2.07 9.02
N ALA A 131 -2.21 3.13 9.48
CA ALA A 131 -0.90 3.08 10.13
C ALA A 131 -0.75 4.27 11.09
N HIS A 132 -0.08 4.08 12.23
CA HIS A 132 0.09 5.15 13.23
C HIS A 132 1.35 6.00 13.04
N HIS A 133 2.42 5.40 12.52
CA HIS A 133 3.76 5.97 12.40
C HIS A 133 4.30 5.77 10.98
N TRP A 134 3.54 6.25 10.01
CA TRP A 134 3.82 6.06 8.59
C TRP A 134 5.08 6.81 8.19
N MET A 135 6.10 6.09 7.68
CA MET A 135 7.50 6.49 7.46
C MET A 135 8.51 5.78 8.39
N HIS A 136 8.04 5.01 9.38
CA HIS A 136 8.85 3.99 10.01
C HIS A 136 8.48 2.61 9.43
N GLY A 137 9.42 1.93 8.77
CA GLY A 137 9.35 0.47 8.63
C GLY A 137 9.18 -0.14 10.03
N ASP A 138 8.60 -1.34 10.15
CA ASP A 138 8.38 -2.02 11.45
C ASP A 138 7.19 -1.51 12.29
N GLN A 139 6.11 -1.08 11.63
CA GLN A 139 4.86 -0.73 12.31
C GLN A 139 3.68 -1.63 11.93
N ALA A 140 2.63 -1.60 12.75
CA ALA A 140 1.39 -2.28 12.44
C ALA A 140 0.64 -1.60 11.28
N ILE A 141 0.10 -2.42 10.38
CA ILE A 141 -0.82 -2.00 9.32
C ILE A 141 -2.17 -2.63 9.59
N PHE A 142 -3.24 -1.86 9.35
CA PHE A 142 -4.61 -2.29 9.51
C PHE A 142 -5.35 -2.23 8.17
N TRP A 143 -6.32 -3.12 7.98
CA TRP A 143 -7.25 -3.10 6.86
C TRP A 143 -8.27 -1.96 7.01
N PRO A 144 -8.99 -1.58 5.93
CA PRO A 144 -10.06 -0.58 6.00
C PRO A 144 -11.18 -0.95 6.97
N ASN A 145 -11.35 -2.25 7.25
CA ASN A 145 -12.31 -2.72 8.25
C ASN A 145 -11.78 -2.61 9.71
N GLY A 146 -10.53 -2.19 9.90
CA GLY A 146 -9.86 -2.02 11.18
C GLY A 146 -9.20 -3.28 11.73
N SER A 147 -9.28 -4.43 11.04
CA SER A 147 -8.55 -5.62 11.46
C SER A 147 -7.05 -5.48 11.16
N LEU A 148 -6.23 -6.20 11.93
CA LEU A 148 -4.77 -6.18 11.76
C LEU A 148 -4.37 -6.87 10.45
N ALA A 149 -3.61 -6.18 9.61
CA ALA A 149 -3.00 -6.76 8.41
C ALA A 149 -1.62 -7.35 8.71
N THR A 150 -0.77 -6.63 9.44
CA THR A 150 0.54 -7.11 9.89
C THR A 150 1.01 -6.31 11.09
N ASN A 151 1.88 -6.87 11.93
CA ASN A 151 2.50 -6.16 13.05
C ASN A 151 3.71 -5.32 12.65
N TYR A 152 4.38 -5.71 11.56
CA TYR A 152 5.63 -5.09 11.12
C TYR A 152 5.62 -4.99 9.59
N PHE A 153 5.27 -3.81 9.09
CA PHE A 153 5.32 -3.51 7.67
C PHE A 153 6.75 -3.49 7.15
N TRP A 154 6.94 -4.02 5.94
CA TRP A 154 8.24 -4.02 5.27
C TRP A 154 9.38 -4.71 6.02
N ALA A 155 9.02 -5.62 6.93
CA ALA A 155 9.96 -6.52 7.59
C ALA A 155 9.89 -7.93 7.01
N PHE A 156 11.04 -8.60 7.05
CA PHE A 156 11.17 -10.02 6.73
C PHE A 156 10.65 -10.89 7.87
N ASP A 157 10.19 -12.11 7.55
CA ASP A 157 9.70 -13.09 8.53
C ASP A 157 8.49 -12.60 9.35
N VAL A 158 7.58 -11.85 8.71
CA VAL A 158 6.40 -11.31 9.38
C VAL A 158 5.13 -11.98 8.89
N THR A 159 4.21 -12.19 9.81
CA THR A 159 2.88 -12.67 9.47
C THR A 159 1.97 -11.57 8.96
N TRP A 160 1.41 -11.79 7.78
CA TRP A 160 0.30 -11.02 7.25
C TRP A 160 -1.01 -11.77 7.36
N TYR A 161 -2.10 -11.03 7.54
CA TYR A 161 -3.45 -11.56 7.72
C TYR A 161 -4.41 -10.90 6.74
N TYR A 162 -5.37 -11.67 6.25
CA TYR A 162 -6.54 -11.18 5.54
C TYR A 162 -7.44 -10.35 6.46
N PRO A 163 -8.39 -9.60 5.89
CA PRO A 163 -9.33 -8.80 6.66
C PRO A 163 -10.16 -9.58 7.69
N ASP A 164 -10.36 -10.88 7.47
CA ASP A 164 -11.05 -11.83 8.34
C ASP A 164 -10.10 -12.55 9.33
N ALA A 165 -8.86 -12.07 9.45
CA ALA A 165 -7.78 -12.60 10.28
C ALA A 165 -7.21 -13.98 9.85
N GLN A 166 -7.59 -14.52 8.69
CA GLN A 166 -6.90 -15.69 8.16
C GLN A 166 -5.49 -15.32 7.67
N ILE A 167 -4.54 -16.26 7.65
CA ILE A 167 -3.13 -15.95 7.37
C ILE A 167 -2.89 -15.80 5.86
N ILE A 168 -2.15 -14.77 5.45
CA ILE A 168 -1.65 -14.58 4.07
C ILE A 168 -0.28 -15.23 3.91
N THR A 169 0.64 -14.95 4.82
CA THR A 169 2.01 -15.49 4.83
C THR A 169 2.58 -15.33 6.24
N TYR A 170 3.57 -16.15 6.62
CA TYR A 170 4.37 -15.96 7.84
C TYR A 170 5.87 -15.76 7.58
N GLU A 171 6.27 -15.70 6.31
CA GLU A 171 7.66 -15.50 5.86
C GLU A 171 7.67 -14.41 4.77
N SER A 172 7.10 -13.22 5.06
CA SER A 172 7.11 -12.09 4.12
C SER A 172 8.55 -11.73 3.71
N GLY A 173 8.71 -11.28 2.45
CA GLY A 173 10.01 -10.86 1.91
C GLY A 173 10.97 -11.99 1.51
N TYR A 174 10.73 -13.25 1.88
CA TYR A 174 11.60 -14.36 1.46
C TYR A 174 11.06 -15.07 0.22
N SER A 175 11.89 -15.19 -0.82
CA SER A 175 11.65 -16.21 -1.84
C SER A 175 11.58 -17.60 -1.20
N GLY A 176 10.51 -18.35 -1.50
CA GLY A 176 10.17 -19.61 -0.83
C GLY A 176 9.35 -19.49 0.45
N GLY A 177 8.97 -18.28 0.86
CA GLY A 177 8.00 -18.10 1.95
C GLY A 177 6.67 -18.80 1.65
N ARG A 178 5.94 -19.26 2.66
CA ARG A 178 4.62 -19.88 2.45
C ARG A 178 3.52 -18.83 2.30
N TRP A 179 3.03 -18.69 1.06
CA TRP A 179 1.88 -17.84 0.74
C TRP A 179 0.59 -18.63 0.65
N PHE A 180 -0.46 -18.10 1.25
CA PHE A 180 -1.80 -18.68 1.28
C PHE A 180 -2.72 -17.75 0.52
N TYR A 181 -3.46 -18.29 -0.45
CA TYR A 181 -4.52 -17.53 -1.11
C TYR A 181 -5.90 -18.07 -0.71
N PRO A 182 -6.91 -17.22 -0.60
CA PRO A 182 -8.25 -17.61 -0.28
C PRO A 182 -8.97 -18.06 -1.55
N PHE A 183 -9.69 -19.18 -1.46
CA PHE A 183 -10.58 -19.64 -2.52
C PHE A 183 -11.97 -19.92 -1.94
N PRO A 184 -13.04 -19.63 -2.69
CA PRO A 184 -14.38 -20.00 -2.27
C PRO A 184 -14.50 -21.52 -2.22
N ARG A 185 -14.92 -22.06 -1.07
CA ARG A 185 -15.24 -23.47 -0.89
C ARG A 185 -16.67 -23.75 -1.32
N LEU A 186 -16.93 -25.01 -1.68
CA LEU A 186 -18.25 -25.49 -2.11
C LEU A 186 -19.32 -25.42 -1.02
N ASP A 187 -18.92 -25.34 0.26
CA ASP A 187 -19.82 -25.16 1.39
C ASP A 187 -20.14 -23.69 1.67
N GLY A 188 -19.71 -22.77 0.81
CA GLY A 188 -19.90 -21.33 0.96
C GLY A 188 -18.89 -20.67 1.90
N GLY A 189 -17.92 -21.42 2.44
CA GLY A 189 -16.82 -20.87 3.23
C GLY A 189 -15.65 -20.39 2.37
N ILE A 190 -14.62 -19.81 3.00
CA ILE A 190 -13.33 -19.48 2.38
C ILE A 190 -12.31 -20.53 2.84
N GLY A 191 -11.62 -21.16 1.89
CA GLY A 191 -10.50 -22.07 2.16
C GLY A 191 -9.18 -21.37 1.89
N GLN A 192 -8.10 -21.87 2.48
CA GLN A 192 -6.74 -21.40 2.20
C GLN A 192 -5.92 -22.51 1.58
N GLU A 193 -5.23 -22.22 0.47
CA GLU A 193 -4.30 -23.14 -0.16
C GLU A 193 -2.93 -22.48 -0.30
N VAL A 194 -1.87 -23.27 -0.10
CA VAL A 194 -0.50 -22.82 -0.31
C VAL A 194 -0.28 -22.66 -1.81
N ILE A 195 0.10 -21.46 -2.25
CA ILE A 195 0.47 -21.19 -3.65
C ILE A 195 1.73 -22.01 -3.97
N SER A 196 2.84 -21.74 -3.28
CA SER A 196 4.06 -22.54 -3.30
C SER A 196 4.89 -22.22 -2.05
N SER A 197 5.71 -23.18 -1.61
CA SER A 197 6.75 -22.97 -0.59
C SER A 197 8.12 -22.70 -1.20
N GLU A 198 8.19 -22.50 -2.52
CA GLU A 198 9.43 -22.20 -3.26
C GLU A 198 9.29 -20.93 -4.11
N TRP A 199 8.18 -20.18 -3.92
CA TRP A 199 7.74 -19.11 -4.83
C TRP A 199 8.78 -18.00 -5.01
N GLY A 200 9.03 -17.61 -6.26
CA GLY A 200 9.85 -16.45 -6.62
C GLY A 200 10.95 -16.73 -7.66
N THR A 201 10.97 -17.92 -8.26
CA THR A 201 12.04 -18.33 -9.21
C THR A 201 11.53 -18.56 -10.64
N GLU A 202 12.42 -18.51 -11.65
CA GLU A 202 12.04 -18.77 -13.04
C GLU A 202 11.50 -20.20 -13.20
N ASP A 203 10.40 -20.35 -13.94
CA ASP A 203 9.76 -21.63 -14.30
C ASP A 203 9.11 -22.44 -13.16
N GLU A 204 8.93 -21.81 -12.02
CA GLU A 204 8.31 -22.44 -10.88
C GLU A 204 6.82 -22.74 -11.11
N SER A 205 6.32 -23.75 -10.41
CA SER A 205 4.91 -24.16 -10.48
C SER A 205 4.23 -23.92 -9.14
N PHE A 206 2.98 -23.49 -9.19
CA PHE A 206 2.11 -23.43 -8.01
C PHE A 206 0.92 -24.37 -8.25
N SER A 207 0.40 -24.92 -7.15
CA SER A 207 -0.84 -25.68 -7.18
C SER A 207 -1.97 -24.75 -6.81
N TYR A 208 -3.07 -24.82 -7.55
CA TYR A 208 -4.28 -24.12 -7.15
C TYR A 208 -5.52 -24.94 -7.47
N LEU A 209 -6.54 -24.69 -6.67
CA LEU A 209 -7.85 -25.31 -6.79
C LEU A 209 -8.69 -24.68 -7.90
N ASN A 210 -9.17 -25.54 -8.79
CA ASN A 210 -10.12 -25.21 -9.84
C ASN A 210 -11.46 -25.93 -9.61
N PHE A 211 -12.50 -25.36 -10.20
CA PHE A 211 -13.84 -25.92 -10.21
C PHE A 211 -14.26 -26.25 -11.64
N THR A 212 -14.80 -27.46 -11.85
CA THR A 212 -15.49 -27.75 -13.11
C THR A 212 -16.78 -26.92 -13.21
N ALA A 213 -17.33 -26.79 -14.41
CA ALA A 213 -18.63 -26.13 -14.62
C ALA A 213 -19.79 -26.78 -13.83
N THR A 214 -19.59 -27.97 -13.28
CA THR A 214 -20.54 -28.71 -12.43
C THR A 214 -20.20 -28.59 -10.93
N GLY A 215 -19.24 -27.75 -10.55
CA GLY A 215 -18.81 -27.53 -9.17
C GLY A 215 -17.93 -28.64 -8.59
N SER A 216 -17.39 -29.54 -9.41
CA SER A 216 -16.48 -30.59 -8.93
C SER A 216 -15.06 -30.03 -8.80
N LEU A 217 -14.41 -30.39 -7.70
CA LEU A 217 -13.11 -29.85 -7.30
C LEU A 217 -11.97 -30.64 -7.92
N PHE A 218 -10.99 -29.95 -8.50
CA PHE A 218 -9.74 -30.54 -8.96
C PHE A 218 -8.58 -29.58 -8.75
N THR A 219 -7.41 -30.13 -8.47
CA THR A 219 -6.17 -29.34 -8.40
C THR A 219 -5.55 -29.30 -9.79
N SER A 220 -5.19 -28.09 -10.23
CA SER A 220 -4.34 -27.90 -11.39
C SER A 220 -3.00 -27.36 -10.94
N ARG A 221 -1.94 -27.93 -11.50
CA ARG A 221 -0.60 -27.39 -11.37
C ARG A 221 -0.35 -26.52 -12.58
N GLU A 222 -0.30 -25.21 -12.37
CA GLU A 222 0.08 -24.29 -13.42
C GLU A 222 1.52 -23.84 -13.23
N ARG A 223 2.16 -23.52 -14.35
CA ARG A 223 3.51 -22.96 -14.36
C ARG A 223 3.41 -21.46 -14.43
N ILE A 224 4.18 -20.78 -13.59
CA ILE A 224 4.40 -19.35 -13.75
C ILE A 224 5.05 -19.14 -15.11
N ARG A 225 4.28 -18.59 -16.06
CA ARG A 225 4.91 -18.02 -17.26
C ARG A 225 5.85 -16.93 -16.79
N ARG A 226 7.03 -16.84 -17.43
CA ARG A 226 8.18 -15.91 -17.29
C ARG A 226 8.00 -14.48 -16.70
N LYS A 227 6.80 -14.01 -16.39
CA LYS A 227 6.46 -12.66 -15.94
C LYS A 227 6.07 -12.52 -14.46
N LEU A 228 5.93 -13.58 -13.65
CA LEU A 228 5.67 -13.46 -12.19
C LEU A 228 6.90 -13.90 -11.40
N ILE A 229 8.03 -13.27 -11.69
CA ILE A 229 9.24 -13.39 -10.89
C ILE A 229 9.21 -12.15 -9.99
N PHE A 230 9.26 -12.38 -8.68
CA PHE A 230 9.35 -11.33 -7.68
C PHE A 230 10.70 -11.44 -6.99
N ASP A 231 11.42 -10.34 -6.85
CA ASP A 231 12.56 -10.30 -5.95
C ASP A 231 12.11 -10.20 -4.47
N ASP A 232 13.07 -10.36 -3.55
CA ASP A 232 12.78 -10.32 -2.11
C ASP A 232 12.16 -8.99 -1.65
N PHE A 233 12.44 -7.88 -2.36
CA PHE A 233 11.84 -6.57 -2.04
C PHE A 233 10.41 -6.48 -2.55
N GLU A 234 10.13 -6.96 -3.75
CA GLU A 234 8.78 -7.03 -4.30
C GLU A 234 7.87 -7.93 -3.43
N LEU A 235 8.44 -8.98 -2.80
CA LEU A 235 7.74 -9.84 -1.84
C LEU A 235 7.42 -9.16 -0.49
N LEU A 236 7.89 -7.93 -0.25
CA LEU A 236 7.46 -7.10 0.89
C LEU A 236 6.18 -6.30 0.59
N ASP A 237 5.82 -6.06 -0.68
CA ASP A 237 4.52 -5.48 -1.07
C ASP A 237 3.43 -6.57 -1.13
N VAL A 238 3.13 -7.16 0.03
CA VAL A 238 2.13 -8.23 0.18
C VAL A 238 0.79 -7.88 -0.50
N PRO A 239 0.23 -6.65 -0.35
CA PRO A 239 -1.00 -6.28 -1.06
C PRO A 239 -0.85 -6.25 -2.58
N GLY A 240 0.26 -5.72 -3.12
CA GLY A 240 0.53 -5.71 -4.57
C GLY A 240 0.63 -7.12 -5.15
N VAL A 241 1.36 -7.99 -4.45
CA VAL A 241 1.54 -9.40 -4.79
C VAL A 241 0.19 -10.14 -4.80
N LEU A 242 -0.63 -9.96 -3.78
CA LEU A 242 -1.97 -10.57 -3.71
C LEU A 242 -2.89 -10.10 -4.82
N LEU A 243 -2.87 -8.81 -5.16
CA LEU A 243 -3.64 -8.28 -6.28
C LEU A 243 -3.20 -8.90 -7.60
N LEU A 244 -1.90 -9.05 -7.84
CA LEU A 244 -1.40 -9.72 -9.05
C LEU A 244 -1.91 -11.16 -9.14
N ILE A 245 -1.85 -11.92 -8.03
CA ILE A 245 -2.37 -13.29 -7.97
C ILE A 245 -3.89 -13.30 -8.21
N THR A 246 -4.68 -12.59 -7.42
CA THR A 246 -6.15 -12.57 -7.54
C THR A 246 -6.63 -12.10 -8.92
N ARG A 247 -5.97 -11.10 -9.51
CA ARG A 247 -6.27 -10.60 -10.87
C ARG A 247 -6.01 -11.64 -11.98
N LEU A 248 -5.02 -12.53 -11.80
CA LEU A 248 -4.76 -13.60 -12.76
C LEU A 248 -5.82 -14.71 -12.71
N TYR A 249 -6.49 -14.88 -11.57
CA TYR A 249 -7.37 -16.03 -11.34
C TYR A 249 -8.87 -15.71 -11.23
N GLN A 250 -9.29 -14.46 -10.93
CA GLN A 250 -10.67 -14.24 -10.47
C GLN A 250 -11.51 -13.20 -11.26
N TYR A 251 -11.07 -11.97 -11.57
CA TYR A 251 -11.89 -11.02 -12.36
C TYR A 251 -11.11 -9.76 -12.81
N GLY A 252 -11.61 -9.04 -13.83
CA GLY A 252 -11.10 -7.72 -14.23
C GLY A 252 -11.80 -6.58 -13.48
N ASP A 253 -11.04 -5.71 -12.82
CA ASP A 253 -11.55 -4.63 -11.96
C ASP A 253 -10.83 -3.28 -12.23
N ILE A 254 -11.43 -2.16 -11.78
CA ILE A 254 -10.97 -0.76 -11.86
C ILE A 254 -9.66 -0.50 -11.12
N ALA A 255 -9.19 -1.45 -10.32
CA ALA A 255 -7.87 -1.42 -9.67
C ALA A 255 -6.67 -1.34 -10.67
N LYS A 256 -6.91 -1.44 -11.99
CA LYS A 256 -5.95 -1.10 -13.06
C LYS A 256 -5.57 0.38 -13.07
N ASP A 257 -6.45 1.26 -12.60
CA ASP A 257 -6.18 2.71 -12.55
C ASP A 257 -5.20 3.10 -11.42
N TYR A 258 -4.91 2.15 -10.52
CA TYR A 258 -3.96 2.28 -9.41
C TYR A 258 -2.79 1.30 -9.51
N ALA A 259 -2.68 0.56 -10.61
CA ALA A 259 -1.51 -0.25 -10.84
C ALA A 259 -0.39 0.68 -11.33
N PRO A 260 0.64 0.98 -10.53
CA PRO A 260 1.85 1.56 -11.08
C PRO A 260 2.40 0.63 -12.15
N ALA A 261 3.08 1.22 -13.11
CA ALA A 261 3.96 0.52 -14.02
C ALA A 261 5.18 -0.13 -13.31
N ASP A 262 5.24 -0.08 -11.97
CA ASP A 262 6.26 -0.64 -11.09
C ASP A 262 5.60 -1.38 -9.92
N ILE A 263 5.84 -2.69 -9.77
CA ILE A 263 5.43 -3.47 -8.58
C ILE A 263 6.00 -2.86 -7.28
N ASN A 264 7.03 -2.03 -7.41
CA ASN A 264 7.59 -1.24 -6.32
C ASN A 264 6.81 0.05 -6.09
N ILE A 265 6.30 0.19 -4.87
CA ILE A 265 5.83 1.47 -4.34
C ILE A 265 7.07 2.39 -4.24
N THR A 266 7.27 3.22 -5.26
CA THR A 266 8.40 4.16 -5.32
C THR A 266 8.08 5.36 -4.41
N GLY A 267 8.61 5.34 -3.17
CA GLY A 267 8.50 6.47 -2.24
C GLY A 267 8.18 6.14 -0.78
N VAL A 268 8.21 4.87 -0.38
CA VAL A 268 8.11 4.46 1.03
C VAL A 268 9.48 4.60 1.72
N PRO A 269 9.53 4.72 3.07
CA PRO A 269 10.62 5.36 3.80
C PRO A 269 11.95 4.60 3.75
N PHE A 270 13.03 5.34 4.05
CA PHE A 270 14.36 4.81 4.35
C PHE A 270 14.38 3.92 5.59
#